data_AF-A0A1V8TU35-F1
#
_entry.id   AF-A0A1V8TU35-F1
#
_cell.length_a   1.000
_cell.length_b   1.000
_cell.length_c   1.000
_cell.angle_alpha   90.00
_cell.angle_beta   90.00
_cell.angle_gamma   90.00
#
_symmetry.space_group_name_H-M   'P 1'
#
loop_
_entity.id
_entity.type
_entity.pdbx_description
1 polymer ?
#
loop_
_entity_poly.entity_id
_entity_poly.type
_entity_poly.pdbx_seq_one_letter_code
_entity_poly.pdbx_strand_id
1 'polypeptide(L)'
;MAIRALQCFFECTISPGFVLVVGTWYRTEEHSARALFWQSANAGFGIIANLVMYGIGSYAQKNDGIAPWRGISMVLGSCTVVLALICFALLGSPKEVIWLNKEEKRMAAARILRNKVGRDIIGVEWTWSQVPDAFRDPQLWFCLFNAFLSSVLNGGFTKFASIMYISFGFTQLEVLLIDIPRSVFSLLIFLSKAIIYSVTSIDYCVGNMVGFQICTAKKAPRYIPGTIGAAICLGIEFALICTWRGYYVWMNRKRDKAAKESGVTPEEQEKLGREMESYVLALLRHFPRLIIKHLLKCYDTMKLLALLSSVALALALPADLEKRQYIASNTQNQLTDGTPCRAITVIFARGTFESGNVGTIVGPPFFQALANSTGAGKIAVQGVAYPADVAGFNMGGDAGGSRNMANLAAQAQSQCPKTKLVLSGYSQGAQLVHNAAALISNSTTNFVSSVVVFGDPDRGQPVGRIPASKVKTFCNVGDNICDGGNLILPPHLTYATDAPAAAAFLRSKAGI
;
A
#
# COMPACT_ATOMS: atom_id res chain seq x y z
N MET A 1 12.17 -1.54 -20.15
CA MET A 1 10.70 -1.31 -20.08
C MET A 1 9.90 -2.25 -20.96
N ALA A 2 10.30 -2.48 -22.22
CA ALA A 2 9.60 -3.40 -23.13
C ALA A 2 9.32 -4.81 -22.56
N ILE A 3 10.31 -5.48 -21.95
CA ILE A 3 10.14 -6.83 -21.38
C ILE A 3 9.10 -6.86 -20.25
N ARG A 4 9.04 -5.81 -19.40
CA ARG A 4 8.03 -5.72 -18.34
C ARG A 4 6.63 -5.50 -18.90
N ALA A 5 6.51 -4.73 -19.98
CA ALA A 5 5.24 -4.54 -20.69
C ALA A 5 4.73 -5.86 -21.27
N LEU A 6 5.61 -6.64 -21.92
CA LEU A 6 5.27 -7.96 -22.44
C LEU A 6 4.87 -8.93 -21.31
N GLN A 7 5.59 -8.93 -20.19
CA GLN A 7 5.23 -9.73 -19.01
C GLN A 7 3.81 -9.40 -18.53
N CYS A 8 3.47 -8.12 -18.35
CA CYS A 8 2.12 -7.72 -17.93
C CYS A 8 1.05 -8.08 -18.97
N PHE A 9 1.37 -7.99 -20.27
CA PHE A 9 0.46 -8.38 -21.34
C PHE A 9 0.13 -9.89 -21.31
N PHE A 10 1.12 -10.75 -21.04
CA PHE A 10 0.87 -12.19 -20.93
C PHE A 10 0.21 -12.57 -19.59
N GLU A 11 0.51 -11.87 -18.50
CA GLU A 11 -0.07 -12.13 -17.17
C GLU A 11 -1.55 -11.73 -17.07
N CYS A 12 -2.03 -10.76 -17.86
CA CYS A 12 -3.38 -10.23 -17.71
C CYS A 12 -4.50 -11.25 -18.03
N THR A 13 -4.19 -12.30 -18.78
CA THR A 13 -5.13 -13.36 -19.16
C THR A 13 -5.35 -14.39 -18.05
N ILE A 14 -4.47 -14.44 -17.05
CA ILE A 14 -4.46 -15.49 -16.04
C ILE A 14 -5.73 -15.44 -15.17
N SER A 15 -6.04 -14.29 -14.57
CA SER A 15 -7.23 -14.12 -13.72
C SER A 15 -8.55 -14.39 -14.45
N PRO A 16 -8.84 -13.80 -15.63
CA PRO A 16 -10.07 -14.11 -16.36
C PRO A 16 -10.09 -15.57 -16.85
N GLY A 17 -8.93 -16.14 -17.22
CA GLY A 17 -8.81 -17.55 -17.58
C GLY A 17 -9.24 -18.49 -16.45
N PHE A 18 -8.80 -18.25 -15.22
CA PHE A 18 -9.23 -19.05 -14.07
C PHE A 18 -10.72 -18.91 -13.77
N VAL A 19 -11.31 -17.72 -13.93
CA VAL A 19 -12.75 -17.52 -13.76
C VAL A 19 -13.54 -18.31 -14.80
N LEU A 20 -13.08 -18.34 -16.06
CA LEU A 20 -13.69 -19.17 -17.11
C LEU A 20 -13.57 -20.66 -16.79
N VAL A 21 -12.39 -21.12 -16.36
CA VAL A 21 -12.20 -22.52 -15.94
C VAL A 21 -13.14 -22.86 -14.78
N VAL A 22 -13.29 -22.00 -13.78
CA VAL A 22 -14.24 -22.20 -12.67
C VAL A 22 -15.68 -22.28 -13.20
N GLY A 23 -16.05 -21.43 -14.16
CA GLY A 23 -17.33 -21.47 -14.86
C GLY A 23 -17.63 -22.79 -15.55
N THR A 24 -16.60 -23.44 -16.12
CA THR A 24 -16.73 -24.73 -16.83
C THR A 24 -16.73 -25.96 -15.91
N TRP A 25 -16.26 -25.86 -14.66
CA TRP A 25 -16.16 -27.01 -13.76
C TRP A 25 -17.13 -26.98 -12.58
N TYR A 26 -17.55 -25.79 -12.14
CA TYR A 26 -18.30 -25.61 -10.90
C TYR A 26 -19.67 -24.96 -11.12
N ARG A 27 -20.58 -25.14 -10.16
CA ARG A 27 -21.91 -24.50 -10.19
C ARG A 27 -21.82 -23.03 -9.82
N THR A 28 -22.78 -22.22 -10.28
CA THR A 28 -22.83 -20.76 -9.98
C THR A 28 -22.82 -20.46 -8.48
N GLU A 29 -23.45 -21.31 -7.67
CA GLU A 29 -23.45 -21.25 -6.21
C GLU A 29 -22.06 -21.50 -5.58
N GLU A 30 -21.15 -22.16 -6.31
CA GLU A 30 -19.80 -22.49 -5.87
C GLU A 30 -18.75 -21.49 -6.41
N HIS A 31 -19.08 -20.71 -7.44
CA HIS A 31 -18.12 -19.87 -8.18
C HIS A 31 -17.34 -18.91 -7.27
N SER A 32 -18.04 -18.18 -6.41
CA SER A 32 -17.42 -17.20 -5.52
C SER A 32 -16.43 -17.85 -4.55
N ALA A 33 -16.80 -18.98 -3.92
CA ALA A 33 -15.93 -19.69 -3.00
C ALA A 33 -14.68 -20.27 -3.70
N ARG A 34 -14.84 -20.80 -4.92
CA ARG A 34 -13.72 -21.33 -5.72
C ARG A 34 -12.80 -20.23 -6.21
N ALA A 35 -13.35 -19.09 -6.67
CA ALA A 35 -12.56 -17.94 -7.09
C ALA A 35 -11.72 -17.37 -5.93
N LEU A 36 -12.29 -17.29 -4.72
CA LEU A 36 -11.58 -16.84 -3.52
C LEU A 36 -10.47 -17.81 -3.09
N PHE A 37 -10.69 -19.11 -3.25
CA PHE A 37 -9.65 -20.11 -3.01
C PHE A 37 -8.45 -19.90 -3.95
N TRP A 38 -8.69 -19.71 -5.25
CA TRP A 38 -7.63 -19.36 -6.20
C TRP A 38 -6.94 -18.04 -5.85
N GLN A 39 -7.70 -17.04 -5.40
CA GLN A 39 -7.13 -15.76 -4.98
C GLN A 39 -6.25 -15.90 -3.74
N SER A 40 -6.60 -16.81 -2.82
CA SER A 40 -5.80 -17.12 -1.63
C SER A 40 -4.43 -17.73 -1.98
N ALA A 41 -4.34 -18.45 -3.10
CA ALA A 41 -3.09 -19.03 -3.57
C ALA A 41 -2.04 -17.95 -3.89
N ASN A 42 -2.44 -16.74 -4.30
CA ASN A 42 -1.52 -15.62 -4.50
C ASN A 42 -0.75 -15.31 -3.19
N ALA A 43 -1.47 -15.17 -2.07
CA ALA A 43 -0.87 -14.93 -0.76
C ALA A 43 -0.07 -16.14 -0.28
N GLY A 44 -0.58 -17.36 -0.48
CA GLY A 44 0.10 -18.60 -0.10
C GLY A 44 1.44 -18.81 -0.81
N PHE A 45 1.46 -18.65 -2.14
CA PHE A 45 2.71 -18.72 -2.92
C PHE A 45 3.64 -17.54 -2.63
N GLY A 46 3.11 -16.37 -2.25
CA GLY A 46 3.91 -15.25 -1.77
C GLY A 46 4.81 -15.62 -0.59
N ILE A 47 4.30 -16.42 0.37
CA ILE A 47 5.09 -16.92 1.51
C ILE A 47 6.26 -17.78 1.03
N ILE A 48 5.97 -18.76 0.18
CA ILE A 48 6.97 -19.70 -0.35
C ILE A 48 8.03 -18.94 -1.17
N ALA A 49 7.59 -18.05 -2.06
CA ALA A 49 8.46 -17.25 -2.89
C ALA A 49 9.39 -16.36 -2.05
N ASN A 50 8.87 -15.68 -1.03
CA ASN A 50 9.68 -14.84 -0.14
C ASN A 50 10.71 -15.64 0.65
N LEU A 51 10.38 -16.85 1.12
CA LEU A 51 11.33 -17.74 1.78
C LEU A 51 12.44 -18.20 0.83
N VAL A 52 12.09 -18.60 -0.39
CA VAL A 52 13.06 -19.00 -1.42
C VAL A 52 13.98 -17.83 -1.79
N MET A 53 13.41 -16.64 -2.01
CA MET A 53 14.17 -15.42 -2.30
C MET A 53 15.11 -15.03 -1.15
N TYR A 54 14.65 -15.14 0.11
CA TYR A 54 15.48 -14.90 1.28
C TYR A 54 16.63 -15.90 1.37
N GLY A 55 16.38 -17.19 1.09
CA GLY A 55 17.39 -18.23 1.07
C GLY A 55 18.48 -17.98 0.02
N ILE A 56 18.09 -17.68 -1.22
CA ILE A 56 19.01 -17.35 -2.31
C ILE A 56 19.79 -16.07 -1.99
N GLY A 57 19.11 -15.03 -1.52
CA GLY A 57 19.73 -13.76 -1.19
C GLY A 57 20.72 -13.85 -0.02
N SER A 58 20.40 -14.63 1.02
CA SER A 58 21.29 -14.87 2.17
C SER A 58 22.52 -15.68 1.77
N TYR A 59 22.36 -16.66 0.88
CA TYR A 59 23.48 -17.46 0.36
C TYR A 59 24.42 -16.61 -0.50
N ALA A 60 23.87 -15.77 -1.37
CA ALA A 60 24.63 -14.88 -2.26
C ALA A 60 25.33 -13.71 -1.52
N GLN A 61 24.92 -13.37 -0.30
CA GLN A 61 25.68 -12.42 0.55
C GLN A 61 26.90 -13.05 1.23
N LYS A 62 26.89 -14.38 1.46
CA LYS A 62 27.95 -15.09 2.15
C LYS A 62 29.01 -15.68 1.21
N ASN A 63 28.65 -15.92 -0.04
CA ASN A 63 29.52 -16.53 -1.04
C ASN A 63 29.68 -15.58 -2.23
N ASP A 64 30.92 -15.40 -2.69
CA ASP A 64 31.19 -14.65 -3.90
C ASP A 64 30.79 -15.48 -5.12
N GLY A 65 29.86 -14.99 -5.93
CA GLY A 65 29.25 -15.77 -7.00
C GLY A 65 28.19 -15.01 -7.79
N ILE A 66 27.13 -15.71 -8.20
CA ILE A 66 26.06 -15.15 -9.02
C ILE A 66 25.30 -14.06 -8.24
N ALA A 67 25.10 -12.89 -8.86
CA ALA A 67 24.34 -11.79 -8.25
C ALA A 67 22.94 -12.26 -7.78
N PRO A 68 22.48 -11.87 -6.57
CA PRO A 68 21.25 -12.39 -5.96
C PRO A 68 20.01 -12.33 -6.86
N TRP A 69 19.82 -11.22 -7.58
CA TRP A 69 18.68 -11.03 -8.47
C TRP A 69 18.68 -11.99 -9.68
N ARG A 70 19.86 -12.39 -10.18
CA ARG A 70 19.99 -13.36 -11.27
C ARG A 70 19.61 -14.75 -10.78
N GLY A 71 20.09 -15.14 -9.60
CA GLY A 71 19.74 -16.42 -8.98
C GLY A 71 18.23 -16.54 -8.72
N ILE A 72 17.62 -15.49 -8.16
CA ILE A 72 16.17 -15.43 -7.95
C ILE A 72 15.41 -15.56 -9.27
N SER A 73 15.82 -14.83 -10.31
CA SER A 73 15.14 -14.84 -11.62
C SER A 73 15.23 -16.21 -12.31
N MET A 74 16.36 -16.90 -12.21
CA MET A 74 16.56 -18.23 -12.80
C MET A 74 15.71 -19.30 -12.09
N VAL A 75 15.64 -19.26 -10.76
CA VAL A 75 14.84 -20.22 -9.99
C VAL A 75 13.35 -19.98 -10.22
N LEU A 76 12.87 -18.75 -10.04
CA LEU A 76 11.45 -18.44 -10.25
C LEU A 76 11.04 -18.65 -11.72
N GLY A 77 11.88 -18.24 -12.67
CA GLY A 77 11.64 -18.44 -14.09
C GLY A 77 11.56 -19.93 -14.46
N SER A 78 12.50 -20.76 -14.01
CA SER A 78 12.45 -22.20 -14.32
C SER A 78 11.23 -22.89 -13.68
N CYS A 79 10.87 -22.55 -12.45
CA CYS A 79 9.63 -23.02 -11.83
C CYS A 79 8.40 -22.66 -12.64
N THR A 80 8.31 -21.42 -13.16
CA THR A 80 7.16 -21.01 -13.98
C THR A 80 7.06 -21.79 -15.28
N VAL A 81 8.18 -22.09 -15.95
CA VAL A 81 8.19 -22.89 -17.19
C VAL A 81 7.71 -24.32 -16.91
N VAL A 82 8.21 -24.94 -15.85
CA VAL A 82 7.79 -26.31 -15.47
C VAL A 82 6.30 -26.34 -15.12
N LEU A 83 5.82 -25.39 -14.31
CA LEU A 83 4.41 -25.31 -13.95
C LEU A 83 3.53 -25.00 -15.17
N ALA A 84 3.98 -24.16 -16.10
CA ALA A 84 3.25 -23.89 -17.34
C ALA A 84 3.09 -25.15 -18.20
N LEU A 85 4.14 -25.99 -18.32
CA LEU A 85 4.06 -27.27 -19.02
C LEU A 85 3.08 -28.25 -18.33
N ILE A 86 3.08 -28.29 -17.00
CA ILE A 86 2.14 -29.11 -16.23
C ILE A 86 0.70 -28.62 -16.43
N CYS A 87 0.46 -27.31 -16.32
CA CYS A 87 -0.85 -26.71 -16.56
C CYS A 87 -1.31 -26.95 -18.01
N PHE A 88 -0.43 -26.85 -18.99
CA PHE A 88 -0.74 -27.14 -20.40
C PHE A 88 -1.19 -28.60 -20.60
N ALA A 89 -0.61 -29.55 -19.86
CA ALA A 89 -0.97 -30.96 -19.96
C ALA A 89 -2.23 -31.35 -19.16
N LEU A 90 -2.48 -30.70 -18.01
CA LEU A 90 -3.51 -31.13 -17.05
C LEU A 90 -4.74 -30.23 -16.95
N LEU A 91 -4.59 -28.93 -17.21
CA LEU A 91 -5.64 -27.93 -17.04
C LEU A 91 -6.37 -27.71 -18.37
N GLY A 92 -7.69 -27.86 -18.34
CA GLY A 92 -8.53 -27.66 -19.51
C GLY A 92 -10.00 -27.77 -19.14
N SER A 93 -10.87 -27.67 -20.13
CA SER A 93 -12.29 -27.94 -19.93
C SER A 93 -12.54 -29.43 -19.65
N PRO A 94 -13.69 -29.80 -19.04
CA PRO A 94 -14.02 -31.20 -18.80
C PRO A 94 -13.98 -32.10 -20.04
N LYS A 95 -14.11 -31.55 -21.25
CA LYS A 95 -14.00 -32.31 -22.50
C LYS A 95 -12.55 -32.54 -22.96
N GLU A 96 -11.66 -31.59 -22.70
CA GLU A 96 -10.27 -31.60 -23.19
C GLU A 96 -9.34 -32.42 -22.31
N VAL A 97 -9.58 -32.45 -21.00
CA VAL A 97 -8.64 -33.06 -20.06
C VAL A 97 -8.35 -34.53 -20.39
N ILE A 98 -7.06 -34.87 -20.37
CA ILE A 98 -6.57 -36.22 -20.72
C ILE A 98 -6.83 -37.25 -19.62
N TRP A 99 -7.06 -36.80 -18.39
CA TRP A 99 -7.15 -37.65 -17.20
C TRP A 99 -8.57 -38.10 -16.86
N LEU A 100 -9.61 -37.68 -17.62
CA LEU A 100 -10.98 -38.16 -17.46
C LEU A 100 -11.37 -39.18 -18.54
N ASN A 101 -12.06 -40.23 -18.13
CA ASN A 101 -12.69 -41.18 -19.05
C ASN A 101 -13.99 -40.62 -19.65
N LYS A 102 -14.46 -41.20 -20.78
CA LYS A 102 -15.66 -40.73 -21.51
C LYS A 102 -16.90 -40.59 -20.62
N GLU A 103 -17.09 -41.50 -19.67
CA GLU A 103 -18.22 -41.44 -18.72
C GLU A 103 -18.08 -40.29 -17.70
N GLU A 104 -16.88 -40.07 -17.17
CA GLU A 104 -16.61 -39.00 -16.22
C GLU A 104 -16.73 -37.62 -16.87
N LYS A 105 -16.28 -37.49 -18.12
CA LYS A 105 -16.50 -36.28 -18.93
C LYS A 105 -17.98 -35.98 -19.09
N ARG A 106 -18.82 -37.00 -19.30
CA ARG A 106 -20.28 -36.85 -19.38
C ARG A 106 -20.90 -36.41 -18.05
N MET A 107 -20.44 -36.96 -16.93
CA MET A 107 -20.90 -36.56 -15.58
C MET A 107 -20.53 -35.10 -15.26
N ALA A 108 -19.30 -34.69 -15.56
CA ALA A 108 -18.83 -33.32 -15.36
C ALA A 108 -19.63 -32.32 -16.21
N ALA A 109 -19.87 -32.64 -17.49
CA ALA A 109 -20.72 -31.83 -18.37
C ALA A 109 -22.16 -31.72 -17.83
N ALA A 110 -22.75 -32.82 -17.35
CA ALA A 110 -24.11 -32.83 -16.82
C ALA A 110 -24.26 -31.94 -15.57
N ARG A 111 -23.24 -31.87 -14.72
CA ARG A 111 -23.23 -31.08 -13.48
C ARG A 111 -23.43 -29.58 -13.71
N ILE A 112 -22.85 -29.05 -14.79
CA ILE A 112 -22.83 -27.61 -15.10
C ILE A 112 -23.96 -27.18 -16.05
N LEU A 113 -24.70 -28.12 -16.65
CA LEU A 113 -25.82 -27.82 -17.56
C LEU A 113 -26.85 -26.85 -16.94
N ARG A 114 -27.05 -26.93 -15.62
CA ARG A 114 -27.98 -26.06 -14.88
C ARG A 114 -27.54 -24.60 -14.83
N ASN A 115 -26.24 -24.33 -14.98
CA ASN A 115 -25.71 -22.97 -14.88
C ASN A 115 -26.20 -22.08 -16.03
N LYS A 116 -26.65 -22.65 -17.15
CA LYS A 116 -27.01 -21.92 -18.40
C LYS A 116 -25.91 -20.95 -18.87
N VAL A 117 -24.67 -21.15 -18.41
CA VAL A 117 -23.48 -20.44 -18.89
C VAL A 117 -23.09 -21.12 -20.21
N GLY A 118 -22.68 -20.33 -21.20
CA GLY A 118 -22.35 -20.82 -22.55
C GLY A 118 -21.48 -22.07 -22.51
N ARG A 119 -21.77 -23.04 -23.40
CA ARG A 119 -20.94 -24.25 -23.56
C ARG A 119 -19.54 -23.86 -23.99
N ASP A 120 -18.59 -24.73 -23.67
CA ASP A 120 -17.23 -24.71 -24.22
C ASP A 120 -17.27 -24.58 -25.75
N ILE A 121 -16.42 -23.70 -26.27
CA ILE A 121 -16.50 -23.08 -27.62
C ILE A 121 -15.85 -23.96 -28.71
N ILE A 122 -15.59 -25.24 -28.41
CA ILE A 122 -14.88 -26.12 -29.34
C ILE A 122 -15.83 -26.52 -30.47
N GLY A 123 -15.57 -26.01 -31.67
CA GLY A 123 -16.36 -26.25 -32.89
C GLY A 123 -17.28 -25.10 -33.32
N VAL A 124 -17.27 -23.96 -32.62
CA VAL A 124 -17.99 -22.75 -33.03
C VAL A 124 -17.02 -21.79 -33.69
N GLU A 125 -17.26 -21.44 -34.96
CA GLU A 125 -16.44 -20.47 -35.68
C GLU A 125 -16.46 -19.11 -34.95
N TRP A 126 -15.28 -18.51 -34.79
CA TRP A 126 -15.15 -17.20 -34.17
C TRP A 126 -15.95 -16.17 -34.97
N THR A 127 -17.01 -15.67 -34.38
CA THR A 127 -17.91 -14.74 -35.07
C THR A 127 -17.50 -13.31 -34.75
N TRP A 128 -16.79 -12.66 -35.67
CA TRP A 128 -16.32 -11.28 -35.53
C TRP A 128 -17.43 -10.25 -35.30
N SER A 129 -18.68 -10.57 -35.65
CA SER A 129 -19.83 -9.69 -35.41
C SER A 129 -20.12 -9.45 -33.93
N GLN A 130 -19.70 -10.36 -33.03
CA GLN A 130 -19.92 -10.23 -31.59
C GLN A 130 -18.92 -9.28 -30.91
N VAL A 131 -17.76 -9.02 -31.53
CA VAL A 131 -16.71 -8.17 -30.95
C VAL A 131 -17.18 -6.72 -30.79
N PRO A 132 -17.78 -6.07 -31.83
CA PRO A 132 -18.36 -4.74 -31.67
C PRO A 132 -19.44 -4.65 -30.59
N ASP A 133 -20.23 -5.70 -30.42
CA ASP A 133 -21.31 -5.72 -29.42
C ASP A 133 -20.78 -5.81 -27.99
N ALA A 134 -19.68 -6.54 -27.77
CA ALA A 134 -18.97 -6.55 -26.49
C ALA A 134 -18.43 -5.17 -26.11
N PHE A 135 -17.89 -4.40 -27.07
CA PHE A 135 -17.42 -3.03 -26.81
C PHE A 135 -18.54 -2.00 -26.61
N ARG A 136 -19.76 -2.31 -27.05
CA ARG A 136 -20.95 -1.48 -26.80
C ARG A 136 -21.59 -1.73 -25.44
N ASP A 137 -21.20 -2.80 -24.73
CA ASP A 137 -21.70 -3.10 -23.40
C ASP A 137 -21.15 -2.08 -22.37
N PRO A 138 -21.99 -1.25 -21.74
CA PRO A 138 -21.53 -0.30 -20.72
C PRO A 138 -20.90 -1.00 -19.51
N GLN A 139 -21.31 -2.23 -19.19
CA GLN A 139 -20.78 -2.99 -18.07
C GLN A 139 -19.28 -3.30 -18.25
N LEU A 140 -18.84 -3.54 -19.49
CA LEU A 140 -17.43 -3.73 -19.82
C LEU A 140 -16.59 -2.51 -19.40
N TRP A 141 -17.04 -1.31 -19.77
CA TRP A 141 -16.34 -0.07 -19.44
C TRP A 141 -16.35 0.23 -17.94
N PHE A 142 -17.50 0.03 -17.26
CA PHE A 142 -17.55 0.19 -15.80
C PHE A 142 -16.60 -0.77 -15.08
N CYS A 143 -16.58 -2.04 -15.47
CA CYS A 143 -15.65 -3.02 -14.92
C CYS A 143 -14.19 -2.67 -15.24
N LEU A 144 -13.90 -2.21 -16.46
CA LEU A 144 -12.56 -1.79 -16.89
C LEU A 144 -12.05 -0.61 -16.06
N PHE A 145 -12.84 0.46 -15.90
CA PHE A 145 -12.43 1.61 -15.11
C PHE A 145 -12.30 1.27 -13.62
N ASN A 146 -13.24 0.49 -13.07
CA ASN A 146 -13.15 0.05 -11.68
C ASN A 146 -11.89 -0.80 -11.43
N ALA A 147 -11.60 -1.74 -12.33
CA ALA A 147 -10.40 -2.59 -12.24
C ALA A 147 -9.12 -1.79 -12.43
N PHE A 148 -9.10 -0.84 -13.39
CA PHE A 148 -7.96 0.05 -13.62
C PHE A 148 -7.66 0.90 -12.38
N LEU A 149 -8.66 1.61 -11.85
CA LEU A 149 -8.50 2.47 -10.67
C LEU A 149 -8.05 1.67 -9.43
N SER A 150 -8.62 0.48 -9.24
CA SER A 150 -8.22 -0.42 -8.14
C SER A 150 -6.79 -0.92 -8.30
N SER A 151 -6.37 -1.23 -9.53
CA SER A 151 -5.03 -1.76 -9.83
C SER A 151 -3.94 -0.69 -9.75
N VAL A 152 -4.23 0.57 -10.10
CA VAL A 152 -3.29 1.69 -9.94
C VAL A 152 -2.91 1.88 -8.48
N LEU A 153 -3.92 1.89 -7.60
CA LEU A 153 -3.69 1.97 -6.15
C LEU A 153 -2.92 0.74 -5.66
N ASN A 154 -3.32 -0.46 -6.07
CA ASN A 154 -2.65 -1.70 -5.66
C ASN A 154 -1.18 -1.76 -6.07
N GLY A 155 -0.87 -1.44 -7.33
CA GLY A 155 0.50 -1.42 -7.86
C GLY A 155 1.36 -0.36 -7.18
N GLY A 156 0.77 0.81 -6.89
CA GLY A 156 1.40 1.85 -6.09
C GLY A 156 1.73 1.34 -4.69
N PHE A 157 0.72 0.95 -3.90
CA PHE A 157 0.93 0.50 -2.53
C PHE A 157 1.93 -0.66 -2.42
N THR A 158 1.84 -1.67 -3.29
CA THR A 158 2.70 -2.86 -3.19
C THR A 158 4.16 -2.59 -3.57
N LYS A 159 4.42 -1.79 -4.62
CA LYS A 159 5.80 -1.47 -5.03
C LYS A 159 6.42 -0.37 -4.20
N PHE A 160 5.65 0.66 -3.86
CA PHE A 160 6.13 1.72 -2.96
C PHE A 160 6.32 1.18 -1.55
N ALA A 161 5.53 0.21 -1.05
CA ALA A 161 5.75 -0.35 0.28
C ALA A 161 7.14 -1.00 0.44
N SER A 162 7.60 -1.82 -0.51
CA SER A 162 8.94 -2.41 -0.43
C SER A 162 10.05 -1.35 -0.48
N ILE A 163 9.90 -0.33 -1.34
CA ILE A 163 10.84 0.80 -1.42
C ILE A 163 10.79 1.63 -0.14
N MET A 164 9.62 1.82 0.44
CA MET A 164 9.39 2.53 1.70
C MET A 164 10.03 1.76 2.87
N TYR A 165 9.93 0.43 2.91
CA TYR A 165 10.66 -0.37 3.89
C TYR A 165 12.18 -0.25 3.71
N ILE A 166 12.71 -0.27 2.49
CA ILE A 166 14.13 0.02 2.25
C ILE A 166 14.49 1.44 2.72
N SER A 167 13.60 2.41 2.46
CA SER A 167 13.76 3.80 2.90
C SER A 167 13.72 3.92 4.42
N PHE A 168 13.04 3.01 5.13
CA PHE A 168 13.07 2.88 6.60
C PHE A 168 14.34 2.19 7.14
N GLY A 169 15.32 1.92 6.28
CA GLY A 169 16.61 1.32 6.64
C GLY A 169 16.56 -0.19 6.82
N PHE A 170 15.49 -0.86 6.36
CA PHE A 170 15.49 -2.32 6.25
C PHE A 170 16.35 -2.74 5.06
N THR A 171 17.20 -3.74 5.28
CA THR A 171 17.94 -4.39 4.19
C THR A 171 16.97 -5.12 3.26
N GLN A 172 17.36 -5.37 2.01
CA GLN A 172 16.49 -6.09 1.07
C GLN A 172 16.07 -7.48 1.59
N LEU A 173 16.92 -8.15 2.36
CA LEU A 173 16.59 -9.44 2.99
C LEU A 173 15.56 -9.29 4.12
N GLU A 174 15.65 -8.25 4.93
CA GLU A 174 14.67 -7.97 5.99
C GLU A 174 13.30 -7.62 5.39
N VAL A 175 13.26 -6.90 4.26
CA VAL A 175 12.01 -6.61 3.56
C VAL A 175 11.32 -7.88 3.07
N LEU A 176 12.07 -8.84 2.52
CA LEU A 176 11.53 -10.15 2.14
C LEU A 176 10.94 -10.89 3.35
N LEU A 177 11.57 -10.76 4.51
CA LEU A 177 11.08 -11.38 5.75
C LEU A 177 9.79 -10.72 6.26
N ILE A 178 9.69 -9.38 6.16
CA ILE A 178 8.50 -8.61 6.55
C ILE A 178 7.29 -8.93 5.68
N ASP A 179 7.50 -9.24 4.40
CA ASP A 179 6.43 -9.62 3.49
C ASP A 179 5.82 -11.01 3.82
N ILE A 180 6.50 -11.87 4.58
CA ILE A 180 5.99 -13.19 4.97
C ILE A 180 4.80 -13.07 5.93
N PRO A 181 4.89 -12.40 7.09
CA PRO A 181 3.73 -12.15 7.96
C PRO A 181 2.57 -11.46 7.25
N ARG A 182 2.87 -10.49 6.37
CA ARG A 182 1.85 -9.84 5.54
C ARG A 182 1.11 -10.83 4.65
N SER A 183 1.85 -11.75 4.02
CA SER A 183 1.29 -12.78 3.14
C SER A 183 0.50 -13.83 3.93
N VAL A 184 0.97 -14.21 5.13
CA VAL A 184 0.22 -15.09 6.05
C VAL A 184 -1.11 -14.44 6.45
N PHE A 185 -1.07 -13.18 6.88
CA PHE A 185 -2.28 -12.44 7.25
C PHE A 185 -3.25 -12.32 6.07
N SER A 186 -2.76 -12.03 4.87
CA SER A 186 -3.58 -11.98 3.66
C SER A 186 -4.18 -13.35 3.30
N LEU A 187 -3.42 -14.44 3.44
CA LEU A 187 -3.89 -15.80 3.19
C LEU A 187 -5.03 -16.15 4.15
N LEU A 188 -4.84 -15.87 5.45
CA LEU A 188 -5.87 -16.08 6.46
C LEU A 188 -7.12 -15.25 6.14
N ILE A 189 -6.98 -13.98 5.76
CA ILE A 189 -8.13 -13.16 5.37
C ILE A 189 -8.86 -13.73 4.17
N PHE A 190 -8.18 -14.17 3.11
CA PHE A 190 -8.86 -14.72 1.93
C PHE A 190 -9.57 -16.04 2.23
N LEU A 191 -8.94 -16.92 3.00
CA LEU A 191 -9.56 -18.17 3.45
C LEU A 191 -10.73 -17.91 4.39
N SER A 192 -10.58 -16.97 5.32
CA SER A 192 -11.67 -16.51 6.19
C SER A 192 -12.80 -15.93 5.36
N LYS A 193 -12.55 -15.01 4.41
CA LYS A 193 -13.56 -14.42 3.50
C LYS A 193 -14.28 -15.46 2.64
N ALA A 194 -13.57 -16.49 2.16
CA ALA A 194 -14.19 -17.62 1.48
C ALA A 194 -15.20 -18.37 2.36
N ILE A 195 -15.00 -18.35 3.68
CA ILE A 195 -15.89 -18.94 4.71
C ILE A 195 -16.92 -17.91 5.22
N ILE A 196 -16.58 -16.61 5.18
CA ILE A 196 -17.25 -15.44 5.78
C ILE A 196 -18.19 -14.71 4.81
N TYR A 197 -18.50 -15.23 3.62
CA TYR A 197 -19.57 -14.65 2.77
C TYR A 197 -20.96 -14.60 3.45
N SER A 198 -21.07 -15.10 4.69
CA SER A 198 -22.15 -14.86 5.67
C SER A 198 -22.03 -13.56 6.51
N VAL A 199 -21.12 -12.63 6.19
CA VAL A 199 -20.65 -11.54 7.08
C VAL A 199 -20.92 -10.13 6.53
N THR A 200 -22.19 -9.84 6.30
CA THR A 200 -22.74 -8.47 6.33
C THR A 200 -22.55 -7.82 7.71
N SER A 201 -22.20 -8.61 8.74
CA SER A 201 -22.05 -8.17 10.14
C SER A 201 -20.74 -7.44 10.46
N ILE A 202 -19.68 -7.52 9.64
CA ILE A 202 -18.44 -6.75 9.90
C ILE A 202 -18.60 -5.28 9.49
N ASP A 203 -19.32 -5.00 8.39
CA ASP A 203 -19.62 -3.63 7.97
C ASP A 203 -20.47 -2.90 9.03
N TYR A 204 -21.38 -3.62 9.69
CA TYR A 204 -22.15 -3.14 10.85
C TYR A 204 -21.25 -2.77 12.05
N CYS A 205 -20.20 -3.54 12.32
CA CYS A 205 -19.25 -3.25 13.40
C CYS A 205 -18.34 -2.06 13.05
N VAL A 206 -17.87 -1.95 11.79
CA VAL A 206 -17.04 -0.82 11.34
C VAL A 206 -17.85 0.49 11.32
N GLY A 207 -19.11 0.45 10.90
CA GLY A 207 -20.02 1.59 10.95
C GLY A 207 -20.21 2.14 12.38
N ASN A 208 -20.39 1.25 13.37
CA ASN A 208 -20.49 1.64 14.78
C ASN A 208 -19.18 2.23 15.33
N MET A 209 -18.01 1.74 14.91
CA MET A 209 -16.71 2.33 15.32
C MET A 209 -16.48 3.73 14.74
N VAL A 210 -16.87 3.97 13.49
CA VAL A 210 -16.73 5.28 12.82
C VAL A 210 -17.72 6.29 13.40
N GLY A 211 -18.94 5.87 13.75
CA GLY A 211 -19.96 6.73 14.36
C GLY A 211 -19.52 7.40 15.67
N PHE A 212 -18.82 6.68 16.54
CA PHE A 212 -18.31 7.23 17.81
C PHE A 212 -17.20 8.28 17.63
N GLN A 213 -16.42 8.19 16.55
CA GLN A 213 -15.33 9.15 16.27
C GLN A 213 -15.83 10.45 15.64
N ILE A 214 -17.01 10.42 15.03
CA ILE A 214 -17.62 11.59 14.39
C ILE A 214 -18.34 12.49 15.43
N CYS A 215 -18.89 11.90 16.50
CA CYS A 215 -19.61 12.59 17.58
C CYS A 215 -18.75 12.73 18.86
N THR A 216 -17.66 13.49 18.79
CA THR A 216 -16.75 13.70 19.94
C THR A 216 -17.24 14.79 20.91
N ALA A 217 -17.13 14.55 22.23
CA ALA A 217 -17.54 15.46 23.31
C ALA A 217 -16.94 16.89 23.23
N LYS A 218 -15.76 17.05 22.60
CA LYS A 218 -15.13 18.35 22.34
C LYS A 218 -15.96 19.31 21.47
N LYS A 219 -17.00 18.82 20.77
CA LYS A 219 -17.84 19.58 19.83
C LYS A 219 -19.27 19.80 20.37
N ALA A 220 -19.45 19.63 21.67
CA ALA A 220 -20.69 19.94 22.39
C ALA A 220 -20.98 21.46 22.38
N PRO A 221 -22.25 21.89 22.53
CA PRO A 221 -23.46 21.07 22.71
C PRO A 221 -24.17 20.69 21.39
N ARG A 222 -23.79 21.27 20.25
CA ARG A 222 -24.55 21.14 18.99
C ARG A 222 -24.05 20.06 18.01
N TYR A 223 -22.83 19.53 18.16
CA TYR A 223 -22.28 18.41 17.37
C TYR A 223 -22.47 18.50 15.84
N ILE A 224 -22.45 19.71 15.28
CA ILE A 224 -22.85 20.02 13.89
C ILE A 224 -22.11 19.17 12.83
N PRO A 225 -20.78 18.95 12.90
CA PRO A 225 -20.08 18.10 11.93
C PRO A 225 -20.54 16.63 11.95
N GLY A 226 -20.98 16.14 13.12
CA GLY A 226 -21.47 14.77 13.25
C GLY A 226 -22.86 14.57 12.66
N THR A 227 -23.74 15.55 12.87
CA THR A 227 -25.07 15.56 12.25
C THR A 227 -24.98 15.69 10.73
N ILE A 228 -24.05 16.50 10.20
CA ILE A 228 -23.79 16.61 8.75
C ILE A 228 -23.24 15.29 8.19
N GLY A 229 -22.28 14.65 8.87
CA GLY A 229 -21.73 13.35 8.46
C GLY A 229 -22.80 12.25 8.41
N ALA A 230 -23.66 12.17 9.42
CA ALA A 230 -24.76 11.21 9.47
C ALA A 230 -25.79 11.45 8.35
N ALA A 231 -26.14 12.70 8.07
CA ALA A 231 -27.07 13.06 7.00
C ALA A 231 -26.52 12.72 5.60
N ILE A 232 -25.21 12.92 5.36
CA ILE A 232 -24.56 12.54 4.09
C ILE A 232 -24.56 11.02 3.91
N CYS A 233 -24.23 10.25 4.96
CA CYS A 233 -24.22 8.80 4.88
C CYS A 233 -25.61 8.22 4.60
N LEU A 234 -26.65 8.70 5.33
CA LEU A 234 -28.04 8.28 5.10
C LEU A 234 -28.55 8.68 3.71
N GLY A 235 -28.10 9.82 3.17
CA GLY A 235 -28.42 10.25 1.82
C GLY A 235 -27.79 9.37 0.72
N ILE A 236 -26.52 8.99 0.89
CA ILE A 236 -25.81 8.07 -0.02
C ILE A 236 -26.43 6.67 0.02
N GLU A 237 -26.79 6.19 1.21
CA GLU A 237 -27.45 4.89 1.39
C GLU A 237 -28.85 4.87 0.77
N PHE A 238 -29.65 5.91 0.99
CA PHE A 238 -30.97 6.04 0.37
C PHE A 238 -30.87 6.06 -1.17
N ALA A 239 -29.91 6.80 -1.73
CA ALA A 239 -29.67 6.84 -3.17
C ALA A 239 -29.27 5.46 -3.73
N LEU A 240 -28.40 4.73 -3.01
CA LEU A 240 -27.99 3.37 -3.38
C LEU A 240 -29.16 2.37 -3.34
N ILE A 241 -29.98 2.39 -2.28
CA ILE A 241 -31.13 1.49 -2.14
C ILE A 241 -32.19 1.80 -3.20
N CYS A 242 -32.47 3.07 -3.47
CA CYS A 242 -33.41 3.45 -4.54
C CYS A 242 -32.91 3.05 -5.92
N THR A 243 -31.61 3.23 -6.21
CA THR A 243 -30.99 2.83 -7.48
C THR A 243 -31.03 1.31 -7.65
N TRP A 244 -30.69 0.57 -6.59
CA TRP A 244 -30.68 -0.89 -6.61
C TRP A 244 -32.09 -1.48 -6.70
N ARG A 245 -33.06 -0.92 -5.96
CA ARG A 245 -34.48 -1.31 -6.04
C ARG A 245 -35.06 -0.99 -7.41
N GLY A 246 -34.73 0.16 -7.99
CA GLY A 246 -35.12 0.52 -9.36
C GLY A 246 -34.59 -0.48 -10.37
N TYR A 247 -33.32 -0.85 -10.25
CA TYR A 247 -32.68 -1.86 -11.09
C TYR A 247 -33.34 -3.24 -10.98
N TYR A 248 -33.66 -3.70 -9.77
CA TYR A 248 -34.32 -4.99 -9.59
C TYR A 248 -35.79 -5.01 -10.00
N VAL A 249 -36.55 -3.94 -9.73
CA VAL A 249 -37.94 -3.85 -10.19
C VAL A 249 -37.99 -3.83 -11.72
N TRP A 250 -37.03 -3.15 -12.36
CA TRP A 250 -36.89 -3.18 -13.82
C TRP A 250 -36.56 -4.59 -14.33
N MET A 251 -35.58 -5.28 -13.72
CA MET A 251 -35.23 -6.66 -14.08
C MET A 251 -36.36 -7.66 -13.83
N ASN A 252 -37.09 -7.54 -12.72
CA ASN A 252 -38.19 -8.44 -12.39
C ASN A 252 -39.38 -8.21 -13.31
N ARG A 253 -39.72 -6.96 -13.65
CA ARG A 253 -40.73 -6.68 -14.68
C ARG A 253 -40.36 -7.26 -16.04
N LYS A 254 -39.07 -7.24 -16.40
CA LYS A 254 -38.56 -7.88 -17.63
C LYS A 254 -38.72 -9.40 -17.58
N ARG A 255 -38.45 -10.04 -16.43
CA ARG A 255 -38.60 -11.49 -16.23
C ARG A 255 -40.07 -11.93 -16.15
N ASP A 256 -40.94 -11.17 -15.49
CA ASP A 256 -42.37 -11.46 -15.39
C ASP A 256 -43.08 -11.34 -16.75
N LYS A 257 -42.64 -10.40 -17.58
CA LYS A 257 -43.11 -10.29 -18.97
C LYS A 257 -42.74 -11.56 -19.77
N ALA A 258 -41.48 -12.00 -19.65
CA ALA A 258 -41.02 -13.23 -20.30
C ALA A 258 -41.70 -14.50 -19.75
N ALA A 259 -42.04 -14.55 -18.46
CA ALA A 259 -42.76 -15.66 -17.86
C ALA A 259 -44.23 -15.72 -18.33
N LYS A 260 -44.92 -14.58 -18.44
CA LYS A 260 -46.29 -14.52 -19.00
C LYS A 260 -46.36 -14.92 -20.46
N GLU A 261 -45.34 -14.60 -21.23
CA GLU A 261 -45.20 -15.03 -22.63
C GLU A 261 -44.94 -16.55 -22.76
N SER A 262 -44.47 -17.22 -21.70
CA SER A 262 -44.17 -18.66 -21.70
C SER A 262 -45.35 -19.58 -21.42
N GLY A 263 -46.52 -19.03 -21.07
CA GLY A 263 -47.78 -19.78 -20.94
C GLY A 263 -47.90 -20.77 -19.78
N VAL A 264 -46.87 -20.90 -18.92
CA VAL A 264 -46.88 -21.83 -17.77
C VAL A 264 -47.61 -21.19 -16.58
N THR A 265 -48.54 -21.94 -15.98
CA THR A 265 -49.32 -21.42 -14.84
C THR A 265 -48.49 -21.39 -13.55
N PRO A 266 -48.76 -20.45 -12.61
CA PRO A 266 -48.00 -20.33 -11.36
C PRO A 266 -47.99 -21.61 -10.52
N GLU A 267 -49.09 -22.37 -10.54
CA GLU A 267 -49.24 -23.65 -9.83
C GLU A 267 -48.37 -24.77 -10.46
N GLU A 268 -48.23 -24.80 -11.79
CA GLU A 268 -47.32 -25.73 -12.47
C GLU A 268 -45.85 -25.40 -12.20
N GLN A 269 -45.52 -24.12 -12.14
CA GLN A 269 -44.15 -23.65 -11.87
C GLN A 269 -43.68 -24.07 -10.47
N GLU A 270 -44.57 -24.01 -9.48
CA GLU A 270 -44.30 -24.42 -8.10
C GLU A 270 -44.27 -25.94 -7.93
N LYS A 271 -45.08 -26.68 -8.70
CA LYS A 271 -45.10 -28.14 -8.71
C LYS A 271 -43.82 -28.73 -9.32
N LEU A 272 -43.34 -28.17 -10.45
CA LEU A 272 -42.07 -28.54 -11.08
C LEU A 272 -40.85 -28.23 -10.19
N GLY A 273 -40.90 -27.14 -9.42
CA GLY A 273 -39.87 -26.81 -8.44
C GLY A 273 -39.78 -27.82 -7.29
N ARG A 274 -40.93 -28.21 -6.73
CA ARG A 274 -41.01 -29.17 -5.60
C ARG A 274 -40.59 -30.60 -5.98
N GLU A 275 -40.89 -31.04 -7.20
CA GLU A 275 -40.44 -32.35 -7.71
C GLU A 275 -38.92 -32.39 -7.94
N MET A 276 -38.32 -31.29 -8.38
CA MET A 276 -36.88 -31.18 -8.58
C MET A 276 -36.10 -31.21 -7.26
N GLU A 277 -36.64 -30.58 -6.21
CA GLU A 277 -36.00 -30.48 -4.89
C GLU A 277 -36.03 -31.82 -4.12
N SER A 278 -37.14 -32.56 -4.23
CA SER A 278 -37.28 -33.88 -3.61
C SER A 278 -36.38 -34.95 -4.27
N TYR A 279 -36.11 -34.84 -5.58
CA TYR A 279 -35.11 -35.67 -6.28
C TYR A 279 -33.67 -35.39 -5.81
N VAL A 280 -33.33 -34.12 -5.57
CA VAL A 280 -32.00 -33.70 -5.10
C VAL A 280 -31.73 -34.16 -3.67
N LEU A 281 -32.74 -34.09 -2.79
CA LEU A 281 -32.62 -34.55 -1.40
C LEU A 281 -32.53 -36.08 -1.27
N ALA A 282 -33.16 -36.84 -2.18
CA ALA A 282 -33.01 -38.29 -2.23
C ALA A 282 -31.59 -38.72 -2.63
N LEU A 283 -30.95 -38.01 -3.57
CA LEU A 283 -29.58 -38.29 -4.00
C LEU A 283 -28.53 -38.00 -2.91
N LEU A 284 -28.77 -36.96 -2.09
CA LEU A 284 -27.89 -36.57 -0.99
C LEU A 284 -27.89 -37.57 0.18
N ARG A 285 -28.91 -38.43 0.31
CA ARG A 285 -28.97 -39.50 1.33
C ARG A 285 -27.97 -40.65 1.09
N HIS A 286 -27.32 -40.73 -0.08
CA HIS A 286 -26.32 -41.74 -0.41
C HIS A 286 -24.86 -41.36 -0.06
N PHE A 287 -24.61 -40.17 0.51
CA PHE A 287 -23.27 -39.80 1.00
C PHE A 287 -23.06 -40.15 2.49
N PRO A 288 -21.88 -40.68 2.91
CA PRO A 288 -21.70 -41.22 4.26
C PRO A 288 -21.69 -40.13 5.34
N ARG A 289 -22.53 -40.30 6.37
CA ARG A 289 -22.79 -39.37 7.49
C ARG A 289 -21.57 -38.97 8.35
N LEU A 290 -20.40 -39.58 8.14
CA LEU A 290 -19.21 -39.41 8.97
C LEU A 290 -18.44 -38.09 8.67
N ILE A 291 -18.45 -37.65 7.42
CA ILE A 291 -17.71 -36.46 6.94
C ILE A 291 -18.39 -35.16 7.40
N ILE A 292 -19.73 -35.13 7.38
CA ILE A 292 -20.52 -33.96 7.81
C ILE A 292 -20.39 -33.72 9.32
N LYS A 293 -20.35 -34.79 10.15
CA LYS A 293 -20.14 -34.67 11.60
C LYS A 293 -18.74 -34.15 11.97
N HIS A 294 -17.70 -34.49 11.21
CA HIS A 294 -16.35 -33.98 11.47
C HIS A 294 -16.18 -32.52 11.05
N LEU A 295 -16.79 -32.12 9.93
CA LEU A 295 -16.76 -30.73 9.46
C LEU A 295 -17.51 -29.77 10.40
N LEU A 296 -18.64 -30.22 10.98
CA LEU A 296 -19.39 -29.43 11.96
C LEU A 296 -18.69 -29.31 13.33
N LYS A 297 -17.90 -30.32 13.74
CA LYS A 297 -17.13 -30.26 15.00
C LYS A 297 -15.85 -29.41 14.90
N CYS A 298 -15.28 -29.30 13.70
CA CYS A 298 -14.21 -28.33 13.37
C CYS A 298 -14.70 -26.86 13.42
N TYR A 299 -15.96 -26.62 13.06
CA TYR A 299 -16.56 -25.28 13.08
C TYR A 299 -16.63 -24.67 14.49
N ASP A 300 -16.95 -25.46 15.52
CA ASP A 300 -17.04 -24.94 16.91
C ASP A 300 -15.68 -24.84 17.62
N THR A 301 -14.69 -25.66 17.23
CA THR A 301 -13.32 -25.57 17.74
C THR A 301 -12.54 -24.39 17.14
N MET A 302 -12.84 -23.96 15.92
CA MET A 302 -12.22 -22.79 15.28
C MET A 302 -12.72 -21.44 15.81
N LYS A 303 -13.93 -21.37 16.39
CA LYS A 303 -14.43 -20.16 17.06
C LYS A 303 -13.60 -19.76 18.28
N LEU A 304 -13.04 -20.74 19.00
CA LEU A 304 -12.21 -20.52 20.19
C LEU A 304 -10.80 -20.00 19.83
N LEU A 305 -10.25 -20.45 18.69
CA LEU A 305 -8.95 -20.01 18.17
C LEU A 305 -8.99 -18.59 17.57
N ALA A 306 -10.12 -18.18 16.99
CA ALA A 306 -10.30 -16.81 16.51
C ALA A 306 -10.32 -15.79 17.67
N LEU A 307 -10.88 -16.14 18.83
CA LEU A 307 -10.90 -15.32 20.05
C LEU A 307 -9.51 -15.14 20.69
N LEU A 308 -8.61 -16.11 20.53
CA LEU A 308 -7.23 -16.03 21.04
C LEU A 308 -6.32 -15.15 20.16
N SER A 309 -6.65 -14.98 18.88
CA SER A 309 -5.87 -14.13 17.97
C SER A 309 -5.97 -12.62 18.27
N SER A 310 -7.02 -12.20 18.98
CA SER A 310 -7.21 -10.81 19.44
C SER A 310 -6.42 -10.43 20.70
N VAL A 311 -5.71 -11.38 21.35
CA VAL A 311 -4.95 -11.12 22.60
C VAL A 311 -3.44 -10.98 22.35
N ALA A 312 -2.95 -11.30 21.15
CA ALA A 312 -1.52 -11.26 20.83
C ALA A 312 -0.93 -9.85 20.55
N LEU A 313 -1.67 -8.76 20.83
CA LEU A 313 -1.17 -7.38 20.68
C LEU A 313 -0.53 -6.80 21.96
N ALA A 314 -0.48 -7.54 23.07
CA ALA A 314 -0.03 -7.01 24.36
C ALA A 314 1.32 -7.52 24.87
N LEU A 315 2.14 -8.21 24.06
CA LEU A 315 3.48 -8.65 24.47
C LEU A 315 4.51 -8.42 23.37
N ALA A 316 4.76 -7.15 23.05
CA ALA A 316 6.02 -6.74 22.45
C ALA A 316 7.02 -6.46 23.58
N LEU A 317 7.94 -7.40 23.81
CA LEU A 317 9.14 -7.13 24.61
C LEU A 317 10.05 -6.14 23.85
N PRO A 318 10.79 -5.28 24.56
CA PRO A 318 11.60 -4.24 23.93
C PRO A 318 12.82 -4.86 23.25
N ALA A 319 12.90 -4.73 21.93
CA ALA A 319 14.15 -4.83 21.20
C ALA A 319 14.71 -3.41 21.04
N ASP A 320 15.97 -3.19 21.42
CA ASP A 320 16.62 -1.88 21.43
C ASP A 320 16.42 -1.10 20.12
N LEU A 321 15.64 -0.02 20.24
CA LEU A 321 15.02 0.73 19.14
C LEU A 321 15.76 2.04 18.86
N GLU A 322 17.08 2.11 19.03
CA GLU A 322 17.83 3.36 18.84
C GLU A 322 18.07 3.72 17.37
N LYS A 323 18.04 2.78 16.41
CA LYS A 323 18.49 3.06 15.02
C LYS A 323 17.46 3.67 14.05
N ARG A 324 16.18 3.82 14.41
CA ARG A 324 15.10 4.18 13.43
C ARG A 324 14.25 5.40 13.80
N GLN A 325 14.73 6.28 14.68
CA GLN A 325 13.91 7.35 15.26
C GLN A 325 13.49 8.48 14.27
N TYR A 326 14.24 8.71 13.19
CA TYR A 326 14.07 9.94 12.40
C TYR A 326 13.15 9.82 11.17
N ILE A 327 12.88 8.62 10.64
CA ILE A 327 12.18 8.46 9.35
C ILE A 327 10.65 8.40 9.50
N ALA A 328 10.14 8.07 10.70
CA ALA A 328 8.72 7.95 10.97
C ALA A 328 8.02 9.28 11.35
N SER A 329 8.79 10.36 11.58
CA SER A 329 8.24 11.64 12.04
C SER A 329 8.66 12.82 11.16
N ASN A 330 7.66 13.55 10.66
CA ASN A 330 7.84 14.84 9.98
C ASN A 330 7.93 16.02 10.97
N THR A 331 7.95 15.73 12.27
CA THR A 331 8.01 16.73 13.35
C THR A 331 9.10 16.35 14.36
N GLN A 332 10.07 17.25 14.59
CA GLN A 332 11.20 17.05 15.51
C GLN A 332 11.35 18.26 16.41
N ASN A 333 11.37 18.05 17.73
CA ASN A 333 11.37 19.13 18.73
C ASN A 333 12.42 18.91 19.84
N GLN A 334 13.50 18.17 19.55
CA GLN A 334 14.43 17.70 20.59
C GLN A 334 15.25 18.81 21.26
N LEU A 335 15.20 20.05 20.77
CA LEU A 335 15.78 21.19 21.49
C LEU A 335 14.78 21.84 22.47
N THR A 336 13.48 21.62 22.27
CA THR A 336 12.40 22.32 22.99
C THR A 336 11.51 21.40 23.83
N ASP A 337 11.58 20.08 23.63
CA ASP A 337 10.76 19.07 24.32
C ASP A 337 11.37 18.53 25.63
N GLY A 338 12.52 19.06 26.05
CA GLY A 338 13.23 18.61 27.26
C GLY A 338 14.21 17.46 27.03
N THR A 339 14.43 17.03 25.78
CA THR A 339 15.47 16.04 25.45
C THR A 339 16.86 16.52 25.93
N PRO A 340 17.67 15.66 26.59
CA PRO A 340 19.01 16.03 27.03
C PRO A 340 19.92 16.45 25.87
N CYS A 341 20.82 17.40 26.13
CA CYS A 341 21.80 17.86 25.15
C CYS A 341 22.58 16.71 24.52
N ARG A 342 22.66 16.72 23.19
CA ARG A 342 23.40 15.75 22.39
C ARG A 342 24.67 16.38 21.83
N ALA A 343 25.56 15.55 21.28
CA ALA A 343 26.84 16.02 20.74
C ALA A 343 26.66 16.90 19.49
N ILE A 344 25.62 16.67 18.71
CA ILE A 344 25.25 17.43 17.52
C ILE A 344 23.79 17.88 17.66
N THR A 345 23.53 19.16 17.39
CA THR A 345 22.17 19.71 17.33
C THR A 345 21.94 20.25 15.92
N VAL A 346 20.95 19.69 15.22
CA VAL A 346 20.56 20.10 13.87
C VAL A 346 19.29 20.92 13.95
N ILE A 347 19.34 22.18 13.53
CA ILE A 347 18.17 23.01 13.32
C ILE A 347 17.84 22.96 11.82
N PHE A 348 16.65 22.47 11.46
CA PHE A 348 16.28 22.21 10.09
C PHE A 348 15.02 22.96 9.66
N ALA A 349 15.07 23.65 8.52
CA ALA A 349 13.93 24.26 7.86
C ALA A 349 13.53 23.47 6.60
N ARG A 350 12.27 23.05 6.52
CA ARG A 350 11.74 22.20 5.44
C ARG A 350 11.55 22.94 4.10
N GLY A 351 11.09 22.25 3.07
CA GLY A 351 10.71 22.83 1.78
C GLY A 351 9.28 23.38 1.75
N THR A 352 8.95 24.17 0.73
CA THR A 352 7.58 24.65 0.49
C THR A 352 6.61 23.47 0.32
N PHE A 353 5.42 23.59 0.92
CA PHE A 353 4.36 22.58 0.99
C PHE A 353 4.69 21.32 1.79
N GLU A 354 5.86 21.21 2.42
CA GLU A 354 6.13 20.07 3.29
C GLU A 354 5.32 20.15 4.58
N SER A 355 4.89 18.99 5.10
CA SER A 355 4.13 18.89 6.35
C SER A 355 5.05 18.82 7.58
N GLY A 356 4.51 19.07 8.77
CA GLY A 356 5.27 19.06 10.02
C GLY A 356 6.26 20.23 10.11
N ASN A 357 7.39 20.06 10.81
CA ASN A 357 8.42 21.10 10.95
C ASN A 357 9.77 20.72 10.32
N VAL A 358 9.94 19.46 9.88
CA VAL A 358 11.14 19.00 9.15
C VAL A 358 10.84 18.38 7.78
N GLY A 359 9.57 18.25 7.40
CA GLY A 359 9.18 17.66 6.12
C GLY A 359 9.44 16.15 6.04
N THR A 360 9.42 15.62 4.81
CA THR A 360 9.59 14.19 4.52
C THR A 360 10.61 13.91 3.41
N ILE A 361 10.95 14.90 2.59
CA ILE A 361 11.78 14.69 1.38
C ILE A 361 13.27 14.67 1.75
N VAL A 362 13.76 15.69 2.45
CA VAL A 362 15.20 15.85 2.70
C VAL A 362 15.56 15.68 4.17
N GLY A 363 14.77 16.26 5.09
CA GLY A 363 15.07 16.26 6.53
C GLY A 363 15.25 14.85 7.09
N PRO A 364 14.22 13.99 7.11
CA PRO A 364 14.32 12.65 7.69
C PRO A 364 15.44 11.76 7.09
N PRO A 365 15.62 11.67 5.75
CA PRO A 365 16.76 10.94 5.19
C PRO A 365 18.12 11.49 5.61
N PHE A 366 18.26 12.82 5.70
CA PHE A 366 19.47 13.49 6.15
C PHE A 366 19.80 13.20 7.62
N PHE A 367 18.82 13.32 8.52
CA PHE A 367 19.03 13.02 9.94
C PHE A 367 19.38 11.55 10.16
N GLN A 368 18.75 10.64 9.40
CA GLN A 368 19.09 9.23 9.44
C GLN A 368 20.52 8.97 8.97
N ALA A 369 20.96 9.58 7.86
CA ALA A 369 22.32 9.44 7.37
C ALA A 369 23.34 9.93 8.41
N LEU A 370 23.05 11.06 9.06
CA LEU A 370 23.87 11.58 10.15
C LEU A 370 23.89 10.60 11.34
N ALA A 371 22.72 10.12 11.78
CA ALA A 371 22.58 9.17 12.88
C ALA A 371 23.30 7.84 12.64
N ASN A 372 23.26 7.33 11.42
CA ASN A 372 23.98 6.12 11.02
C ASN A 372 25.51 6.30 11.13
N SER A 373 25.99 7.52 10.88
CA SER A 373 27.42 7.83 10.86
C SER A 373 28.00 8.22 12.22
N THR A 374 27.21 8.82 13.11
CA THR A 374 27.67 9.32 14.42
C THR A 374 27.09 8.58 15.63
N GLY A 375 26.01 7.81 15.43
CA GLY A 375 25.18 7.20 16.48
C GLY A 375 23.92 8.03 16.75
N ALA A 376 22.76 7.39 16.80
CA ALA A 376 21.45 8.04 16.96
C ALA A 376 21.32 8.79 18.30
N GLY A 377 21.87 8.24 19.38
CA GLY A 377 21.93 8.89 20.69
C GLY A 377 22.89 10.09 20.78
N LYS A 378 23.54 10.52 19.68
CA LYS A 378 24.45 11.68 19.66
C LYS A 378 23.90 12.89 18.90
N ILE A 379 22.70 12.79 18.33
CA ILE A 379 22.08 13.87 17.55
C ILE A 379 20.77 14.29 18.21
N ALA A 380 20.53 15.59 18.26
CA ALA A 380 19.24 16.19 18.52
C ALA A 380 18.80 16.98 17.27
N VAL A 381 17.55 16.81 16.84
CA VAL A 381 16.96 17.49 15.70
C VAL A 381 15.83 18.40 16.17
N GLN A 382 15.87 19.63 15.69
CA GLN A 382 14.85 20.65 15.92
C GLN A 382 14.37 21.20 14.57
N GLY A 383 13.11 20.97 14.25
CA GLY A 383 12.49 21.58 13.07
C GLY A 383 12.06 23.02 13.35
N VAL A 384 12.16 23.86 12.33
CA VAL A 384 11.67 25.24 12.37
C VAL A 384 10.18 25.25 12.06
N ALA A 385 9.38 25.80 12.99
CA ALA A 385 7.96 26.00 12.77
C ALA A 385 7.74 27.29 11.97
N TYR A 386 7.18 27.15 10.77
CA TYR A 386 6.78 28.23 9.86
C TYR A 386 5.80 27.66 8.80
N PRO A 387 5.03 28.51 8.08
CA PRO A 387 3.98 28.06 7.16
C PRO A 387 4.47 27.19 6.00
N ALA A 388 5.67 27.46 5.46
CA ALA A 388 6.20 26.83 4.26
C ALA A 388 5.27 26.93 3.04
N ASP A 389 4.73 28.12 2.77
CA ASP A 389 3.83 28.40 1.65
C ASP A 389 4.56 29.10 0.49
N VAL A 390 3.90 29.22 -0.66
CA VAL A 390 4.50 29.85 -1.86
C VAL A 390 4.72 31.35 -1.65
N ALA A 391 3.90 32.00 -0.83
CA ALA A 391 4.05 33.42 -0.54
C ALA A 391 5.39 33.68 0.17
N GLY A 392 5.73 32.89 1.18
CA GLY A 392 7.03 32.92 1.85
C GLY A 392 8.19 32.65 0.92
N PHE A 393 8.06 31.69 -0.02
CA PHE A 393 9.11 31.39 -1.00
C PHE A 393 9.42 32.60 -1.89
N ASN A 394 8.37 33.20 -2.45
CA ASN A 394 8.50 34.33 -3.37
C ASN A 394 9.03 35.61 -2.69
N MET A 395 8.94 35.69 -1.36
CA MET A 395 9.53 36.78 -0.57
C MET A 395 10.99 36.54 -0.18
N GLY A 396 11.61 35.44 -0.63
CA GLY A 396 12.97 35.09 -0.21
C GLY A 396 13.03 34.36 1.13
N GLY A 397 11.97 33.63 1.49
CA GLY A 397 11.83 32.92 2.75
C GLY A 397 10.90 33.60 3.75
N ASP A 398 10.16 32.81 4.53
CA ASP A 398 9.28 33.34 5.58
C ASP A 398 10.07 34.08 6.67
N ALA A 399 9.76 35.36 6.88
CA ALA A 399 10.45 36.21 7.84
C ALA A 399 10.24 35.75 9.30
N GLY A 400 9.06 35.18 9.60
CA GLY A 400 8.77 34.61 10.92
C GLY A 400 9.62 33.38 11.21
N GLY A 401 9.70 32.45 10.26
CA GLY A 401 10.51 31.25 10.30
C GLY A 401 12.00 31.55 10.35
N SER A 402 12.46 32.56 9.62
CA SER A 402 13.86 33.02 9.67
C SER A 402 14.25 33.54 11.06
N ARG A 403 13.38 34.36 11.68
CA ARG A 403 13.56 34.80 13.08
C ARG A 403 13.49 33.63 14.07
N ASN A 404 12.56 32.70 13.86
CA ASN A 404 12.43 31.51 14.70
C ASN A 404 13.71 30.64 14.64
N MET A 405 14.25 30.40 13.44
CA MET A 405 15.49 29.66 13.27
C MET A 405 16.68 30.35 13.95
N ALA A 406 16.79 31.68 13.86
CA ALA A 406 17.80 32.46 14.57
C ALA A 406 17.66 32.35 16.10
N ASN A 407 16.43 32.40 16.62
CA ASN A 407 16.15 32.23 18.05
C ASN A 407 16.50 30.82 18.53
N LEU A 408 16.16 29.79 17.76
CA LEU A 408 16.52 28.40 18.07
C LEU A 408 18.06 28.20 18.07
N ALA A 409 18.78 28.87 17.19
CA ALA A 409 20.25 28.84 17.18
C ALA A 409 20.84 29.47 18.45
N ALA A 410 20.32 30.60 18.89
CA ALA A 410 20.70 31.23 20.16
C ALA A 410 20.32 30.34 21.36
N GLN A 411 19.16 29.70 21.32
CA GLN A 411 18.71 28.76 22.36
C GLN A 411 19.61 27.53 22.46
N ALA A 412 20.03 26.95 21.32
CA ALA A 412 20.97 25.84 21.29
C ALA A 412 22.32 26.22 21.92
N GLN A 413 22.80 27.43 21.66
CA GLN A 413 24.01 27.96 22.28
C GLN A 413 23.88 28.09 23.81
N SER A 414 22.75 28.59 24.30
CA SER A 414 22.55 28.77 25.75
C SER A 414 22.28 27.45 26.48
N GLN A 415 21.48 26.55 25.91
CA GLN A 415 21.06 25.30 26.56
C GLN A 415 22.11 24.20 26.44
N CYS A 416 22.78 24.12 25.30
CA CYS A 416 23.73 23.05 24.98
C CYS A 416 25.07 23.61 24.50
N PRO A 417 25.84 24.34 25.33
CA PRO A 417 27.07 25.02 24.90
C PRO A 417 28.19 24.08 24.41
N LYS A 418 28.07 22.77 24.63
CA LYS A 418 29.00 21.74 24.13
C LYS A 418 28.55 21.09 22.81
N THR A 419 27.32 21.35 22.35
CA THR A 419 26.83 20.75 21.10
C THR A 419 27.51 21.38 19.89
N LYS A 420 27.70 20.59 18.84
CA LYS A 420 28.05 21.10 17.52
C LYS A 420 26.77 21.51 16.81
N LEU A 421 26.50 22.81 16.78
CA LEU A 421 25.31 23.36 16.14
C LEU A 421 25.44 23.31 14.61
N VAL A 422 24.41 22.74 13.98
CA VAL A 422 24.26 22.67 12.53
C VAL A 422 22.99 23.40 12.13
N LEU A 423 23.10 24.31 11.17
CA LEU A 423 21.93 24.92 10.51
C LEU A 423 21.73 24.25 9.16
N SER A 424 20.50 23.88 8.83
CA SER A 424 20.22 23.23 7.55
C SER A 424 18.84 23.59 7.02
N GLY A 425 18.70 23.56 5.70
CA GLY A 425 17.42 23.81 5.07
C GLY A 425 17.33 23.29 3.65
N TYR A 426 16.10 23.09 3.18
CA TYR A 426 15.80 22.61 1.83
C TYR A 426 14.84 23.57 1.12
N SER A 427 15.13 23.95 -0.13
CA SER A 427 14.27 24.84 -0.93
C SER A 427 14.03 26.18 -0.22
N GLN A 428 12.78 26.58 0.05
CA GLN A 428 12.50 27.75 0.91
C GLN A 428 13.21 27.71 2.26
N GLY A 429 13.38 26.52 2.85
CA GLY A 429 14.12 26.36 4.10
C GLY A 429 15.58 26.78 3.98
N ALA A 430 16.20 26.66 2.80
CA ALA A 430 17.55 27.19 2.54
C ALA A 430 17.56 28.73 2.67
N GLN A 431 16.57 29.41 2.10
CA GLN A 431 16.42 30.87 2.24
C GLN A 431 16.28 31.28 3.71
N LEU A 432 15.52 30.51 4.51
CA LEU A 432 15.43 30.71 5.96
C LEU A 432 16.81 30.60 6.64
N VAL A 433 17.68 29.68 6.21
CA VAL A 433 19.05 29.58 6.74
C VAL A 433 19.85 30.84 6.42
N HIS A 434 19.79 31.33 5.18
CA HIS A 434 20.48 32.57 4.77
C HIS A 434 20.02 33.76 5.62
N ASN A 435 18.70 33.94 5.74
CA ASN A 435 18.11 35.02 6.52
C ASN A 435 18.43 34.89 8.01
N ALA A 436 18.32 33.70 8.59
CA ALA A 436 18.64 33.45 9.99
C ALA A 436 20.11 33.74 10.29
N ALA A 437 21.03 33.34 9.40
CA ALA A 437 22.46 33.60 9.54
C ALA A 437 22.82 35.10 9.49
N ALA A 438 21.99 35.93 8.86
CA ALA A 438 22.12 37.39 8.91
C ALA A 438 21.59 38.00 10.23
N LEU A 439 20.69 37.31 10.92
CA LEU A 439 20.03 37.78 12.14
C LEU A 439 20.75 37.37 13.43
N ILE A 440 21.51 36.26 13.42
CA ILE A 440 22.20 35.76 14.60
C ILE A 440 23.40 36.64 15.00
N SER A 441 23.73 36.63 16.30
CA SER A 441 24.88 37.40 16.83
C SER A 441 26.22 36.86 16.33
N ASN A 442 27.30 37.65 16.46
CA ASN A 442 28.66 37.17 16.15
C ASN A 442 29.06 35.97 17.04
N SER A 443 28.61 35.94 18.30
CA SER A 443 28.86 34.83 19.21
C SER A 443 28.21 33.54 18.69
N THR A 444 26.93 33.62 18.29
CA THR A 444 26.19 32.48 17.73
C THR A 444 26.74 32.07 16.37
N THR A 445 27.17 33.01 15.54
CA THR A 445 27.85 32.74 14.25
C THR A 445 29.11 31.90 14.46
N ASN A 446 29.92 32.24 15.46
CA ASN A 446 31.11 31.46 15.80
C ASN A 446 30.78 30.08 16.38
N PHE A 447 29.65 29.98 17.09
CA PHE A 447 29.15 28.73 17.67
C PHE A 447 28.63 27.73 16.62
N VAL A 448 28.13 28.21 15.47
CA VAL A 448 27.72 27.33 14.36
C VAL A 448 28.92 26.55 13.84
N SER A 449 28.82 25.22 13.91
CA SER A 449 29.85 24.29 13.46
C SER A 449 29.86 24.18 11.94
N SER A 450 28.68 23.99 11.33
CA SER A 450 28.52 23.83 9.88
C SER A 450 27.10 24.16 9.43
N VAL A 451 26.98 24.43 8.13
CA VAL A 451 25.71 24.70 7.44
C VAL A 451 25.61 23.78 6.23
N VAL A 452 24.44 23.17 6.05
CA VAL A 452 24.14 22.38 4.84
C VAL A 452 22.79 22.79 4.27
N VAL A 453 22.77 23.25 3.03
CA VAL A 453 21.54 23.63 2.33
C VAL A 453 21.35 22.79 1.05
N PHE A 454 20.10 22.44 0.75
CA PHE A 454 19.71 21.60 -0.37
C PHE A 454 18.74 22.35 -1.28
N GLY A 455 18.92 22.28 -2.60
CA GLY A 455 18.01 22.96 -3.53
C GLY A 455 17.91 24.45 -3.28
N ASP A 456 19.06 25.09 -3.04
CA ASP A 456 19.20 26.45 -2.51
C ASP A 456 18.82 27.52 -3.55
N PRO A 457 17.72 28.28 -3.35
CA PRO A 457 17.33 29.37 -4.25
C PRO A 457 18.34 30.53 -4.27
N ASP A 458 19.10 30.70 -3.17
CA ASP A 458 20.08 31.77 -3.01
C ASP A 458 21.51 31.26 -3.32
N ARG A 459 21.61 30.23 -4.15
CA ARG A 459 22.88 29.59 -4.51
C ARG A 459 23.93 30.62 -4.92
N GLY A 460 25.08 30.53 -4.27
CA GLY A 460 26.23 31.41 -4.55
C GLY A 460 26.24 32.68 -3.71
N GLN A 461 25.16 32.99 -2.98
CA GLN A 461 25.16 34.04 -1.97
C GLN A 461 25.84 33.57 -0.67
N PRO A 462 26.45 34.48 0.10
CA PRO A 462 26.99 34.14 1.41
C PRO A 462 25.87 33.81 2.42
N VAL A 463 26.11 32.81 3.28
CA VAL A 463 25.22 32.47 4.41
C VAL A 463 25.53 33.39 5.59
N GLY A 464 25.09 34.65 5.50
CA GLY A 464 25.35 35.67 6.50
C GLY A 464 26.86 35.88 6.73
N ARG A 465 27.28 35.83 8.00
CA ARG A 465 28.70 35.95 8.40
C ARG A 465 29.41 34.61 8.60
N ILE A 466 28.74 33.50 8.30
CA ILE A 466 29.31 32.15 8.48
C ILE A 466 30.36 31.92 7.37
N PRO A 467 31.60 31.53 7.71
CA PRO A 467 32.64 31.29 6.71
C PRO A 467 32.21 30.24 5.68
N ALA A 468 32.50 30.48 4.40
CA ALA A 468 32.19 29.54 3.31
C ALA A 468 32.79 28.15 3.53
N SER A 469 33.91 28.04 4.27
CA SER A 469 34.52 26.77 4.64
C SER A 469 33.66 25.89 5.57
N LYS A 470 32.64 26.46 6.21
CA LYS A 470 31.65 25.77 7.04
C LYS A 470 30.33 25.50 6.31
N VAL A 471 30.16 25.99 5.09
CA VAL A 471 28.92 25.89 4.31
C VAL A 471 29.07 24.86 3.20
N LYS A 472 28.07 24.00 3.03
CA LYS A 472 27.95 23.10 1.88
C LYS A 472 26.57 23.22 1.25
N THR A 473 26.53 23.64 0.00
CA THR A 473 25.30 23.72 -0.81
C THR A 473 25.23 22.52 -1.76
N PHE A 474 24.11 21.83 -1.76
CA PHE A 474 23.78 20.77 -2.71
C PHE A 474 22.75 21.31 -3.71
N CYS A 475 23.14 21.34 -4.99
CA CYS A 475 22.28 21.73 -6.09
C CYS A 475 22.46 20.72 -7.23
N ASN A 476 21.40 19.97 -7.52
CA ASN A 476 21.39 18.97 -8.58
C ASN A 476 21.42 19.64 -9.95
N VAL A 477 22.07 18.97 -10.91
CA VAL A 477 22.11 19.46 -12.29
C VAL A 477 20.67 19.47 -12.85
N GLY A 478 20.24 20.62 -13.37
CA GLY A 478 18.88 20.83 -13.87
C GLY A 478 17.84 21.17 -12.79
N ASP A 479 18.27 21.46 -11.56
CA ASP A 479 17.39 22.05 -10.56
C ASP A 479 17.16 23.54 -10.82
N ASN A 480 16.02 23.84 -11.42
CA ASN A 480 15.59 25.20 -11.77
C ASN A 480 15.47 26.13 -10.54
N ILE A 481 15.27 25.60 -9.34
CA ILE A 481 15.23 26.42 -8.12
C ILE A 481 16.62 26.98 -7.80
N CYS A 482 17.65 26.14 -7.91
CA CYS A 482 19.05 26.56 -7.74
C CYS A 482 19.53 27.56 -8.79
N ASP A 483 18.84 27.64 -9.93
CA ASP A 483 19.12 28.58 -11.01
C ASP A 483 18.29 29.87 -10.90
N GLY A 484 17.60 30.07 -9.77
CA GLY A 484 16.83 31.29 -9.46
C GLY A 484 15.41 31.33 -10.03
N GLY A 485 14.91 30.22 -10.57
CA GLY A 485 13.52 30.12 -10.99
C GLY A 485 12.62 29.50 -9.92
N ASN A 486 11.37 29.20 -10.29
CA ASN A 486 10.33 28.72 -9.37
C ASN A 486 9.65 27.41 -9.84
N LEU A 487 10.23 26.72 -10.84
CA LEU A 487 9.71 25.46 -11.35
C LEU A 487 10.27 24.28 -10.55
N ILE A 488 9.37 23.44 -10.03
CA ILE A 488 9.74 22.21 -9.33
C ILE A 488 9.91 21.09 -10.36
N LEU A 489 11.17 20.82 -10.74
CA LEU A 489 11.55 19.74 -11.64
C LEU A 489 12.02 18.50 -10.84
N PRO A 490 12.04 17.29 -11.44
CA PRO A 490 12.47 16.08 -10.74
C PRO A 490 13.82 16.19 -9.99
N PRO A 491 14.87 16.87 -10.50
CA PRO A 491 16.12 17.06 -9.78
C PRO A 491 15.99 17.79 -8.43
N HIS A 492 14.95 18.63 -8.26
CA HIS A 492 14.69 19.32 -7.00
C HIS A 492 14.19 18.36 -5.90
N LEU A 493 13.64 17.20 -6.27
CA LEU A 493 13.01 16.27 -5.32
C LEU A 493 13.93 15.11 -4.90
N THR A 494 15.16 15.05 -5.39
CA THR A 494 16.07 13.89 -5.24
C THR A 494 17.22 14.12 -4.26
N TYR A 495 17.21 15.20 -3.48
CA TYR A 495 18.27 15.52 -2.51
C TYR A 495 18.42 14.51 -1.35
N ALA A 496 17.48 13.59 -1.17
CA ALA A 496 17.66 12.45 -0.27
C ALA A 496 18.90 11.61 -0.64
N THR A 497 19.30 11.60 -1.91
CA THR A 497 20.51 10.90 -2.38
C THR A 497 21.81 11.57 -1.93
N ASP A 498 21.78 12.88 -1.63
CA ASP A 498 22.90 13.66 -1.13
C ASP A 498 23.08 13.55 0.39
N ALA A 499 22.10 12.98 1.11
CA ALA A 499 22.12 12.84 2.56
C ALA A 499 23.41 12.21 3.13
N PRO A 500 23.99 11.14 2.55
CA PRO A 500 25.27 10.59 3.02
C PRO A 500 26.45 11.57 2.86
N ALA A 501 26.51 12.29 1.73
CA ALA A 501 27.57 13.28 1.49
C ALA A 501 27.43 14.49 2.42
N ALA A 502 26.20 14.93 2.68
CA ALA A 502 25.89 15.95 3.66
C ALA A 502 26.30 15.53 5.08
N ALA A 503 25.96 14.32 5.50
CA ALA A 503 26.36 13.77 6.80
C ALA A 503 27.89 13.67 6.94
N ALA A 504 28.59 13.22 5.89
CA ALA A 504 30.05 13.16 5.87
C ALA A 504 30.70 14.55 6.01
N PHE A 505 30.14 15.57 5.34
CA PHE A 505 30.58 16.95 5.49
C PHE A 505 30.41 17.45 6.93
N LEU A 506 29.23 17.25 7.53
CA LEU A 506 28.99 17.65 8.91
C LEU A 506 29.96 17.01 9.90
N ARG A 507 30.24 15.71 9.73
CA ARG A 507 31.22 14.99 10.55
C ARG A 507 32.61 15.60 10.47
N SER A 508 33.07 15.90 9.25
CA SER A 508 34.37 16.53 9.03
C SER A 508 34.50 17.89 9.74
N LYS A 509 33.40 18.66 9.85
CA LYS A 509 33.38 19.97 10.52
C LYS A 509 33.13 19.88 12.02
N ALA A 510 32.37 18.90 12.45
CA ALA A 510 32.10 18.63 13.86
C ALA A 510 33.31 18.00 14.58
N GLY A 511 34.23 17.35 13.84
CA GLY A 511 35.38 16.64 14.39
C GLY A 511 35.00 15.30 15.03
N ILE A 512 34.04 14.58 14.42
CA ILE A 512 33.41 13.35 14.96
C ILE A 512 33.40 12.22 13.93
#